data_AF-A0A1G5ZYC6-F1
#
_entry.id   AF-A0A1G5ZYC6-F1
#
_cell.length_a   1.000
_cell.length_b   1.000
_cell.length_c   1.000
_cell.angle_alpha   90.00
_cell.angle_beta   90.00
_cell.angle_gamma   90.00
#
_symmetry.space_group_name_H-M   'P 1'
#
loop_
_entity.id
_entity.type
_entity.pdbx_description
1 polymer ?
#
loop_
_entity_poly.entity_id
_entity_poly.type
_entity_poly.pdbx_seq_one_letter_code
_entity_poly.pdbx_strand_id
1 'polypeptide(L)'
;RPGWSHHTPRSWKPQPDIGTEIFIPVTNSIAALNPKLRRAVRARGHFPSDDAATKLLYLILNRSEKEWKMPPREWTMAKAQFAVIFGERFIRAMAA
;
A
#
# COMPACT_ATOMS: atom_id res chain seq x y z
N ARG A 1 -6.18 4.79 -28.56
CA ARG A 1 -6.99 4.40 -27.37
C ARG A 1 -6.05 4.41 -26.18
N PRO A 2 -6.32 5.14 -25.08
CA PRO A 2 -5.29 5.45 -24.08
C PRO A 2 -5.00 4.26 -23.15
N GLY A 3 -3.72 3.96 -22.91
CA GLY A 3 -3.17 3.51 -21.60
C GLY A 3 -3.65 2.21 -20.95
N TRP A 4 -4.58 1.49 -21.57
CA TRP A 4 -5.23 0.30 -21.04
C TRP A 4 -4.32 -0.97 -21.03
N SER A 5 -3.01 -0.86 -21.21
CA SER A 5 -2.11 -2.02 -21.16
C SER A 5 -1.79 -2.50 -19.74
N HIS A 6 -1.99 -1.65 -18.72
CA HIS A 6 -1.58 -1.94 -17.33
C HIS A 6 -2.73 -1.95 -16.31
N HIS A 7 -3.96 -1.82 -16.77
CA HIS A 7 -5.15 -1.95 -15.93
C HIS A 7 -5.68 -3.37 -15.97
N THR A 8 -6.12 -3.89 -14.83
CA THR A 8 -7.08 -4.99 -14.79
C THR A 8 -8.50 -4.38 -14.83
N PRO A 9 -9.38 -4.80 -15.75
CA PRO A 9 -10.76 -4.30 -15.78
C PRO A 9 -11.47 -4.62 -14.47
N ARG A 10 -12.24 -3.66 -13.94
CA ARG A 10 -13.09 -3.86 -12.74
C ARG A 10 -14.13 -4.98 -12.92
N SER A 11 -14.42 -5.37 -14.17
CA SER A 11 -15.30 -6.50 -14.52
C SER A 11 -14.61 -7.86 -14.46
N TRP A 12 -13.28 -7.92 -14.34
CA TRP A 12 -12.57 -9.15 -14.01
C TRP A 12 -12.79 -9.40 -12.52
N LYS A 13 -13.81 -10.19 -12.17
CA LYS A 13 -13.89 -10.77 -10.84
C LYS A 13 -12.67 -11.69 -10.69
N PRO A 14 -11.70 -11.38 -9.81
CA PRO A 14 -10.77 -12.38 -9.34
C PRO A 14 -11.61 -13.54 -8.82
N GLN A 15 -11.16 -14.75 -9.12
CA GLN A 15 -11.74 -15.92 -8.53
C GLN A 15 -11.71 -15.72 -6.98
N PRO A 16 -12.77 -16.15 -6.26
CA PRO A 16 -12.95 -15.88 -4.83
C PRO A 16 -11.87 -16.48 -3.91
N ASP A 17 -10.84 -17.05 -4.49
CA ASP A 17 -9.76 -17.83 -3.90
C ASP A 17 -8.41 -17.11 -3.88
N ILE A 18 -8.27 -15.93 -4.52
CA ILE A 18 -7.00 -15.17 -4.48
C ILE A 18 -7.12 -13.96 -3.55
N GLY A 19 -6.44 -14.01 -2.42
CA GLY A 19 -6.42 -12.99 -1.35
C GLY A 19 -5.94 -11.59 -1.76
N THR A 20 -5.59 -11.35 -3.03
CA THR A 20 -5.32 -10.03 -3.58
C THR A 20 -6.51 -9.09 -3.51
N GLU A 21 -7.74 -9.58 -3.70
CA GLU A 21 -8.93 -8.72 -3.68
C GLU A 21 -9.39 -8.35 -2.26
N ILE A 22 -9.08 -9.22 -1.28
CA ILE A 22 -9.38 -9.03 0.13
C ILE A 22 -8.31 -8.17 0.82
N PHE A 23 -7.03 -8.44 0.51
CA PHE A 23 -5.89 -7.80 1.17
C PHE A 23 -5.44 -6.51 0.46
N ILE A 24 -5.63 -6.40 -0.85
CA ILE A 24 -5.19 -5.25 -1.65
C ILE A 24 -6.37 -4.50 -2.29
N PRO A 25 -7.29 -3.91 -1.50
CA PRO A 25 -7.91 -2.70 -1.98
C PRO A 25 -6.83 -1.61 -1.92
N VAL A 26 -6.04 -1.48 -3.00
CA VAL A 26 -5.00 -0.41 -3.17
C VAL A 26 -5.57 0.97 -2.81
N THR A 27 -6.89 1.11 -2.94
CA THR A 27 -7.69 2.27 -2.58
C THR A 27 -7.70 2.61 -1.10
N ASN A 28 -7.84 1.68 -0.16
CA ASN A 28 -8.08 2.04 1.25
C ASN A 28 -6.83 2.65 1.92
N SER A 29 -5.68 2.00 1.78
CA SER A 29 -4.43 2.43 2.45
C SER A 29 -3.89 3.75 1.90
N ILE A 30 -3.87 3.90 0.57
CA ILE A 30 -3.40 5.15 -0.08
C ILE A 30 -4.42 6.28 0.12
N ALA A 31 -5.73 5.99 0.03
CA ALA A 31 -6.74 7.01 0.28
C ALA A 31 -6.77 7.47 1.74
N ALA A 32 -6.40 6.62 2.71
CA ALA A 32 -6.27 7.03 4.10
C ALA A 32 -5.07 7.96 4.35
N LEU A 33 -3.99 7.82 3.56
CA LEU A 33 -2.78 8.63 3.68
C LEU A 33 -2.90 10.00 2.98
N ASN A 34 -3.55 10.05 1.81
CA ASN A 34 -3.65 11.26 0.98
C ASN A 34 -4.22 12.51 1.71
N PRO A 35 -5.27 12.41 2.55
CA PRO A 35 -5.75 13.55 3.33
C PRO A 35 -4.73 14.06 4.36
N LYS A 36 -3.97 13.16 5.00
CA LYS A 36 -2.95 13.54 6.00
C LYS A 36 -1.84 14.35 5.35
N LEU A 37 -1.32 13.88 4.21
CA LEU A 37 -0.31 14.57 3.42
C LEU A 37 -0.82 15.93 2.94
N ARG A 38 -2.00 15.97 2.30
CA ARG A 38 -2.60 17.22 1.80
C ARG A 38 -2.85 18.24 2.91
N ARG A 39 -3.32 17.81 4.08
CA ARG A 39 -3.55 18.69 5.22
C ARG A 39 -2.25 19.34 5.70
N ALA A 40 -1.19 18.57 5.84
CA ALA A 40 0.09 19.08 6.32
C ALA A 40 0.77 20.01 5.32
N VAL A 41 0.70 19.69 4.02
CA VAL A 41 1.18 20.59 2.95
C VAL A 41 0.41 21.91 2.96
N ARG A 42 -0.93 21.86 3.04
CA ARG A 42 -1.78 23.08 3.12
C ARG A 42 -1.51 23.91 4.37
N ALA A 43 -1.26 23.27 5.51
CA ALA A 43 -0.96 23.96 6.76
C ALA A 43 0.39 24.69 6.72
N ARG A 44 1.36 24.19 5.95
CA ARG A 44 2.67 24.83 5.78
C ARG A 44 2.64 25.97 4.75
N GLY A 45 1.89 25.81 3.66
CA GLY A 45 1.82 26.81 2.59
C GLY A 45 3.08 26.81 1.71
N HIS A 46 3.88 27.87 1.79
CA HIS A 46 5.11 28.03 0.99
C HIS A 46 6.30 27.26 1.61
N PHE A 47 7.12 26.66 0.75
CA PHE A 47 8.35 25.96 1.15
C PHE A 47 9.57 26.73 0.65
N PRO A 48 10.59 26.94 1.50
CA PRO A 48 11.81 27.65 1.13
C PRO A 48 12.73 26.83 0.20
N SER A 49 12.54 25.52 0.12
CA SER A 49 13.25 24.62 -0.80
C SER A 49 12.51 23.28 -0.96
N ASP A 50 12.83 22.53 -2.00
CA ASP A 50 12.28 21.18 -2.24
C ASP A 50 12.70 20.19 -1.15
N ASP A 51 13.89 20.35 -0.57
CA ASP A 51 14.35 19.56 0.58
C ASP A 51 13.46 19.78 1.81
N ALA A 52 13.02 21.02 2.05
CA ALA A 52 12.11 21.33 3.15
C ALA A 52 10.74 20.68 2.94
N ALA A 53 10.23 20.65 1.69
CA ALA A 53 9.00 19.95 1.35
C ALA A 53 9.14 18.43 1.54
N THR A 54 10.23 17.85 1.06
CA THR A 54 10.54 16.41 1.20
C THR A 54 10.67 16.01 2.66
N LYS A 55 11.37 16.81 3.47
CA LYS A 55 11.49 16.56 4.92
C LYS A 55 10.13 16.59 5.61
N LEU A 56 9.24 17.50 5.24
CA LEU A 56 7.89 17.53 5.79
C LEU A 56 7.12 16.23 5.44
N LEU A 57 7.15 15.81 4.17
CA LEU A 57 6.52 14.57 3.73
C LEU A 57 7.06 13.36 4.50
N TYR A 58 8.39 13.27 4.64
CA TYR A 58 9.05 12.23 5.43
C TYR A 58 8.56 12.19 6.89
N LEU A 59 8.48 13.34 7.56
CA LEU A 59 8.02 13.42 8.94
C LEU A 59 6.56 12.97 9.10
N ILE A 60 5.69 13.30 8.13
CA ILE A 60 4.29 12.86 8.15
C ILE A 60 4.19 11.35 7.94
N LEU A 61 4.98 10.79 7.02
CA LEU A 61 5.03 9.36 6.77
C LEU A 61 5.51 8.60 8.01
N ASN A 62 6.62 9.02 8.61
CA ASN A 62 7.17 8.40 9.82
C ASN A 62 6.17 8.49 11.00
N ARG A 63 5.44 9.62 11.14
CA ARG A 63 4.37 9.71 12.13
C ARG A 63 3.22 8.74 11.83
N SER A 64 2.81 8.63 10.57
CA SER A 64 1.70 7.77 10.15
C SER A 64 2.04 6.29 10.33
N GLU A 65 3.29 5.91 10.06
CA GLU A 65 3.81 4.55 10.26
C GLU A 65 3.62 4.09 11.71
N LYS A 66 3.84 4.97 12.70
CA LYS A 66 3.62 4.66 14.13
C LYS A 66 2.17 4.32 14.48
N GLU A 67 1.21 4.72 13.65
CA GLU A 67 -0.21 4.39 13.81
C GLU A 67 -0.54 3.00 13.22
N TRP A 68 0.30 2.45 12.35
CA TRP A 68 0.09 1.17 11.67
C TRP A 68 0.49 -0.02 12.54
N LYS A 69 -0.19 -0.18 13.68
CA LYS A 69 0.12 -1.22 14.67
C LYS A 69 -0.58 -2.55 14.40
N MET A 70 -1.69 -2.54 13.67
CA MET A 70 -2.50 -3.73 13.44
C MET A 70 -2.46 -4.12 11.97
N PRO A 71 -2.06 -5.37 11.65
CA PRO A 71 -2.18 -5.88 10.30
C PRO A 71 -3.66 -6.04 9.93
N PRO A 72 -3.99 -6.02 8.62
CA PRO A 72 -5.30 -6.42 8.14
C PRO A 72 -5.68 -7.82 8.68
N ARG A 73 -6.94 -8.01 9.05
CA ARG A 73 -7.42 -9.26 9.68
C ARG A 73 -7.19 -10.48 8.79
N GLU A 74 -7.26 -10.26 7.49
CA GLU A 74 -7.21 -11.25 6.43
C GLU A 74 -5.77 -11.60 6.03
N TRP A 75 -4.77 -10.90 6.60
CA TRP A 75 -3.36 -11.09 6.29
C TRP A 75 -2.87 -12.52 6.48
N THR A 76 -3.28 -13.18 7.56
CA THR A 76 -2.86 -14.57 7.84
C THR A 76 -3.33 -15.53 6.75
N MET A 77 -4.57 -15.38 6.28
CA MET A 77 -5.12 -16.20 5.21
C MET A 77 -4.45 -15.90 3.87
N ALA A 78 -4.28 -14.62 3.54
CA ALA A 78 -3.59 -14.20 2.30
C ALA A 78 -2.14 -14.70 2.26
N LYS A 79 -1.42 -14.64 3.39
CA LYS A 79 -0.04 -15.15 3.51
C LYS A 79 0.06 -16.65 3.22
N ALA A 80 -0.89 -17.45 3.70
CA ALA A 80 -0.94 -18.88 3.42
C ALA A 80 -1.15 -19.16 1.92
N GLN A 81 -2.04 -18.42 1.27
CA GLN A 81 -2.25 -18.52 -0.18
C GLN A 81 -1.00 -18.11 -0.97
N PHE A 82 -0.31 -17.03 -0.56
CA PHE A 82 0.95 -16.63 -1.20
C PHE A 82 2.04 -17.70 -1.05
N ALA A 83 2.10 -18.39 0.09
CA ALA A 83 3.05 -19.47 0.29
C ALA A 83 2.79 -20.67 -0.63
N VAL A 84 1.53 -20.95 -0.99
CA VAL A 84 1.19 -22.01 -1.96
C VAL A 84 1.54 -21.56 -3.38
N ILE A 85 1.16 -20.35 -3.78
CA ILE A 85 1.34 -19.85 -5.16
C ILE A 85 2.82 -19.56 -5.46
N PHE A 86 3.56 -19.04 -4.49
CA PHE A 86 4.94 -18.58 -4.65
C PHE A 86 5.94 -19.35 -3.77
N GLY A 87 5.66 -20.63 -3.50
CA GLY A 87 6.39 -21.45 -2.52
C GLY A 87 7.93 -21.41 -2.64
N GLU A 88 8.47 -21.43 -3.85
CA GLU A 88 9.93 -21.33 -4.07
C GLU A 88 10.55 -20.05 -3.48
N ARG A 89 9.81 -18.93 -3.50
CA ARG A 89 10.28 -17.66 -2.92
C ARG A 89 10.23 -17.66 -1.39
N PHE A 90 9.31 -18.42 -0.80
CA PHE A 90 9.22 -18.58 0.66
C PHE A 90 10.29 -19.53 1.19
N ILE A 91 10.58 -20.62 0.49
CA ILE A 91 11.60 -21.60 0.91
C ILE A 91 12.99 -20.96 0.92
N ARG A 92 13.34 -20.19 -0.12
CA ARG A 92 14.62 -19.46 -0.19
C ARG A 92 14.78 -18.44 0.93
N ALA A 93 13.69 -17.78 1.34
CA ALA A 93 13.71 -16.81 2.43
C ALA A 93 13.84 -17.45 3.82
N MET A 94 13.44 -18.72 3.99
CA MET A 94 13.59 -19.46 5.24
C MET A 94 14.98 -20.12 5.41
N ALA A 95 15.71 -20.30 4.30
CA ALA A 95 17.03 -20.92 4.27
C ALA A 95 18.19 -19.90 4.36
N ALA A 96 17.89 -18.61 4.41
CA ALA A 96 18.84 -17.50 4.58
C ALA A 96 18.72 -16.92 5.99
#